data_AF-A0A7V4HG80-F1
#
_entry.id   AF-A0A7V4HG80-F1
#
_cell.length_a   1.000
_cell.length_b   1.000
_cell.length_c   1.000
_cell.angle_alpha   90.00
_cell.angle_beta   90.00
_cell.angle_gamma   90.00
#
_symmetry.space_group_name_H-M   'P 1'
#
loop_
_entity.id
_entity.type
_entity.pdbx_description
1 polymer ?
#
loop_
_entity_poly.entity_id
_entity_poly.type
_entity_poly.pdbx_seq_one_letter_code
_entity_poly.pdbx_strand_id
1 'polypeptide(L)'
;MTSKQRMLTAMKNGKPDMVPVAPDISNMIPCRLTGKPFWDIYLYDDPPWWEAYIRAVKYFGFDGWLFSVPIETDGDRKGLEDQPAWREAIVARTSERIYTRRHRTVNGREEWEETCSVYYIADPPTVGVPPAKVGLPSTPPSEWEDVCKRTTYTGVEAFHAAQRMMGDDGVVALSVHMPGLAVWNPDSIYEYYDNRDAVLERAREEHRLILRRTKEYLELKPDLILIGASGHMLANPEPIFRELSLPTLKEVTSLCR
;
A
#
# COMPACT_ATOMS: atom_id res chain seq x y z
N MET A 1 28.58 -0.48 12.83
CA MET A 1 27.56 -1.32 12.16
C MET A 1 27.06 -0.57 10.94
N THR A 2 26.64 -1.26 9.88
CA THR A 2 25.88 -0.60 8.80
C THR A 2 24.50 -0.19 9.32
N SER A 3 23.79 0.69 8.61
CA SER A 3 22.44 1.11 8.99
C SER A 3 21.48 -0.08 9.06
N LYS A 4 21.57 -0.97 8.05
CA LYS A 4 20.85 -2.24 8.05
C LYS A 4 21.14 -3.11 9.28
N GLN A 5 22.42 -3.31 9.62
CA GLN A 5 22.81 -4.08 10.81
C GLN A 5 22.27 -3.44 12.09
N ARG A 6 22.41 -2.12 12.23
CA ARG A 6 21.94 -1.36 13.39
C ARG A 6 20.43 -1.52 13.61
N MET A 7 19.64 -1.35 12.54
CA MET A 7 18.19 -1.52 12.58
C MET A 7 17.78 -2.94 12.97
N LEU A 8 18.36 -3.95 12.31
CA LEU A 8 18.03 -5.35 12.60
C LEU A 8 18.46 -5.78 14.01
N THR A 9 19.59 -5.27 14.50
CA THR A 9 20.02 -5.50 15.90
C THR A 9 19.02 -4.87 16.88
N ALA A 10 18.58 -3.64 16.63
CA ALA A 10 17.60 -2.97 17.49
C ALA A 10 16.23 -3.67 17.49
N MET A 11 15.71 -4.05 16.31
CA MET A 11 14.43 -4.76 16.16
C MET A 11 14.41 -6.13 16.85
N LYS A 12 15.58 -6.77 16.98
CA LYS A 12 15.75 -8.05 17.70
C LYS A 12 16.00 -7.87 19.21
N ASN A 13 15.77 -6.68 19.75
CA ASN A 13 16.07 -6.33 21.15
C ASN A 13 17.55 -6.53 21.54
N GLY A 14 18.46 -6.40 20.56
CA GLY A 14 19.89 -6.42 20.80
C GLY A 14 20.45 -5.06 21.20
N LYS A 15 21.78 -4.96 21.27
CA LYS A 15 22.50 -3.71 21.55
C LYS A 15 23.22 -3.21 20.29
N PRO A 16 22.62 -2.29 19.51
CA PRO A 16 23.31 -1.67 18.38
C PRO A 16 24.46 -0.76 18.84
N ASP A 17 25.28 -0.30 17.90
CA ASP A 17 26.35 0.67 18.15
C ASP A 17 25.81 2.05 18.57
N MET A 18 24.62 2.40 18.10
CA MET A 18 23.82 3.56 18.52
C MET A 18 22.33 3.32 18.23
N VAL A 19 21.45 4.16 18.76
CA VAL A 19 20.01 4.08 18.47
C VAL A 19 19.78 4.37 16.97
N PRO A 20 19.12 3.49 16.20
CA PRO A 20 18.81 3.78 14.80
C PRO A 20 17.81 4.93 14.69
N VAL A 21 17.99 5.78 13.67
CA VAL A 21 17.15 6.95 13.41
C VAL A 21 16.56 6.84 12.01
N ALA A 22 15.26 6.58 11.95
CA ALA A 22 14.48 6.47 10.72
C ALA A 22 13.25 7.39 10.83
N PRO A 23 13.38 8.71 10.57
CA PRO A 23 12.25 9.62 10.65
C PRO A 23 11.18 9.21 9.64
N ASP A 24 9.91 9.31 10.03
CA ASP A 24 8.79 9.12 9.10
C ASP A 24 8.73 10.31 8.14
N ILE A 25 9.45 10.20 7.03
CA ILE A 25 9.41 11.16 5.93
C ILE A 25 8.29 10.84 4.94
N SER A 26 7.54 9.75 5.21
CA SER A 26 6.42 9.20 4.47
C SER A 26 6.61 9.35 2.95
N ASN A 27 5.89 10.28 2.36
CA ASN A 27 5.80 10.43 0.92
C ASN A 27 6.06 11.87 0.43
N MET A 28 5.70 12.89 1.22
CA MET A 28 5.88 14.28 0.81
C MET A 28 7.34 14.69 0.63
N ILE A 29 8.22 14.34 1.58
CA ILE A 29 9.63 14.72 1.53
C ILE A 29 10.34 14.01 0.35
N PRO A 30 10.22 12.67 0.18
CA PRO A 30 10.74 11.99 -1.00
C PRO A 30 10.26 12.58 -2.31
N CYS A 31 8.95 12.83 -2.44
CA CYS A 31 8.36 13.34 -3.67
C CYS A 31 8.89 14.74 -3.98
N ARG A 32 8.92 15.64 -2.99
CA ARG A 32 9.43 17.00 -3.18
C ARG A 32 10.90 17.03 -3.54
N LEU A 33 11.72 16.13 -2.98
CA LEU A 33 13.14 16.02 -3.28
C LEU A 33 13.43 15.65 -4.74
N THR A 34 12.48 15.01 -5.44
CA THR A 34 12.63 14.72 -6.87
C THR A 34 12.59 15.96 -7.76
N GLY A 35 12.01 17.07 -7.28
CA GLY A 35 11.71 18.27 -8.08
C GLY A 35 10.60 18.10 -9.11
N LYS A 36 9.91 16.95 -9.14
CA LYS A 36 8.81 16.66 -10.07
C LYS A 36 7.45 16.99 -9.46
N PRO A 37 6.43 17.24 -10.30
CA PRO A 37 5.03 17.19 -9.88
C PRO A 37 4.71 15.86 -9.19
N PHE A 38 3.88 15.90 -8.15
CA PHE A 38 3.53 14.70 -7.39
C PHE A 38 2.78 13.68 -8.25
N TRP A 39 1.93 14.11 -9.19
CA TRP A 39 1.29 13.18 -10.13
C TRP A 39 2.29 12.42 -11.01
N ASP A 40 3.49 12.95 -11.30
CA ASP A 40 4.50 12.18 -12.05
C ASP A 40 4.94 10.95 -11.26
N ILE A 41 4.94 11.03 -9.94
CA ILE A 41 5.34 9.96 -9.05
C ILE A 41 4.16 9.01 -8.80
N TYR A 42 2.99 9.53 -8.41
CA TYR A 42 1.87 8.68 -7.99
C TYR A 42 1.04 8.10 -9.13
N LEU A 43 0.89 8.84 -10.24
CA LEU A 43 0.10 8.40 -11.38
C LEU A 43 0.96 7.68 -12.41
N TYR A 44 2.12 8.27 -12.70
CA TYR A 44 3.00 7.80 -13.77
C TYR A 44 4.16 6.92 -13.29
N ASP A 45 4.36 6.73 -11.98
CA ASP A 45 5.49 6.00 -11.40
C ASP A 45 6.86 6.51 -11.93
N ASP A 46 7.09 7.83 -11.93
CA ASP A 46 8.33 8.44 -12.43
C ASP A 46 8.99 9.46 -11.48
N PRO A 47 9.96 9.02 -10.67
CA PRO A 47 10.29 7.61 -10.41
C PRO A 47 9.19 6.96 -9.56
N PRO A 48 9.16 5.63 -9.42
CA PRO A 48 8.32 4.98 -8.42
C PRO A 48 8.58 5.58 -7.04
N TRP A 49 7.54 5.73 -6.23
CA TRP A 49 7.64 6.36 -4.91
C TRP A 49 8.74 5.72 -4.03
N TRP A 50 8.88 4.40 -4.07
CA TRP A 50 9.88 3.69 -3.26
C TRP A 50 11.33 4.03 -3.67
N GLU A 51 11.59 4.33 -4.95
CA GLU A 51 12.90 4.81 -5.40
C GLU A 51 13.16 6.22 -4.88
N ALA A 52 12.16 7.10 -4.97
CA ALA A 52 12.25 8.45 -4.41
C ALA A 52 12.55 8.39 -2.91
N TYR A 53 11.92 7.47 -2.19
CA TYR A 53 12.17 7.24 -0.76
C TYR A 53 13.62 6.83 -0.50
N ILE A 54 14.14 5.81 -1.20
CA ILE A 54 15.54 5.36 -1.00
C ILE A 54 16.53 6.47 -1.37
N ARG A 55 16.26 7.29 -2.40
CA ARG A 55 17.10 8.46 -2.71
C ARG A 55 17.10 9.46 -1.56
N ALA A 56 15.95 9.71 -0.93
CA ALA A 56 15.86 10.58 0.23
C ALA A 56 16.65 10.04 1.43
N VAL A 57 16.55 8.73 1.72
CA VAL A 57 17.37 8.06 2.75
C VAL A 57 18.86 8.35 2.52
N LYS A 58 19.35 8.14 1.30
CA LYS A 58 20.76 8.35 0.95
C LYS A 58 21.17 9.83 0.97
N TYR A 59 20.27 10.72 0.59
CA TYR A 59 20.51 12.16 0.61
C TYR A 59 20.68 12.70 2.05
N PHE A 60 19.81 12.28 2.97
CA PHE A 60 19.84 12.75 4.35
C PHE A 60 20.75 11.93 5.27
N GLY A 61 21.12 10.71 4.87
CA GLY A 61 22.09 9.87 5.58
C GLY A 61 21.57 9.26 6.90
N PHE A 62 20.26 9.07 7.04
CA PHE A 62 19.64 8.40 8.20
C PHE A 62 19.43 6.90 7.93
N ASP A 63 19.02 6.13 8.94
CA ASP A 63 18.76 4.69 8.78
C ASP A 63 17.47 4.45 7.99
N GLY A 64 17.56 3.84 6.81
CA GLY A 64 16.41 3.66 5.91
C GLY A 64 15.41 2.62 6.41
N TRP A 65 14.12 2.97 6.42
CA TRP A 65 13.02 2.05 6.74
C TRP A 65 11.97 2.07 5.64
N LEU A 66 12.16 1.30 4.57
CA LEU A 66 11.20 1.26 3.47
C LEU A 66 10.11 0.24 3.80
N PHE A 67 8.88 0.72 4.03
CA PHE A 67 7.78 -0.11 4.54
C PHE A 67 7.09 -0.98 3.49
N SER A 68 7.17 -0.62 2.20
CA SER A 68 6.50 -1.37 1.13
C SER A 68 7.06 -0.99 -0.25
N VAL A 69 6.77 -1.85 -1.22
CA VAL A 69 6.94 -1.68 -2.65
C VAL A 69 5.74 -2.34 -3.35
N PRO A 70 5.47 -2.04 -4.64
CA PRO A 70 4.60 -2.88 -5.44
C PRO A 70 5.10 -4.32 -5.42
N ILE A 71 4.21 -5.26 -5.08
CA ILE A 71 4.53 -6.69 -5.07
C ILE A 71 3.27 -7.48 -5.38
N GLU A 72 3.43 -8.52 -6.19
CA GLU A 72 2.40 -9.52 -6.49
C GLU A 72 3.04 -10.91 -6.38
N THR A 73 2.43 -11.78 -5.56
CA THR A 73 2.86 -13.19 -5.46
C THR A 73 2.10 -14.08 -6.43
N ASP A 74 2.58 -15.31 -6.66
CA ASP A 74 1.85 -16.29 -7.48
C ASP A 74 0.45 -16.59 -6.94
N GLY A 75 0.30 -16.62 -5.60
CA GLY A 75 -1.00 -16.79 -4.95
C GLY A 75 -1.96 -15.63 -5.18
N ASP A 76 -1.43 -14.41 -5.34
CA ASP A 76 -2.22 -13.22 -5.69
C ASP A 76 -2.70 -13.29 -7.14
N ARG A 77 -1.81 -13.65 -8.07
CA ARG A 77 -2.12 -13.77 -9.50
C ARG A 77 -3.20 -14.82 -9.78
N LYS A 78 -3.07 -16.02 -9.20
CA LYS A 78 -4.06 -17.10 -9.36
C LYS A 78 -5.47 -16.71 -8.93
N GLY A 79 -5.59 -15.83 -7.94
CA GLY A 79 -6.89 -15.32 -7.49
C GLY A 79 -7.59 -14.38 -8.49
N LEU A 80 -6.86 -13.90 -9.50
CA LEU A 80 -7.30 -12.86 -10.44
C LEU A 80 -7.38 -13.34 -11.90
N GLU A 81 -6.93 -14.55 -12.23
CA GLU A 81 -6.81 -15.06 -13.61
C GLU A 81 -8.11 -14.96 -14.43
N ASP A 82 -9.27 -15.06 -13.77
CA ASP A 82 -10.60 -15.01 -14.42
C ASP A 82 -11.29 -13.64 -14.36
N GLN A 83 -10.65 -12.61 -13.77
CA GLN A 83 -11.27 -11.29 -13.59
C GLN A 83 -10.72 -10.25 -14.57
N PRO A 84 -11.58 -9.51 -15.29
CA PRO A 84 -11.13 -8.42 -16.15
C PRO A 84 -10.36 -7.38 -15.34
N ALA A 85 -9.11 -7.12 -15.76
CA ALA A 85 -8.22 -6.20 -15.06
C ALA A 85 -8.74 -4.76 -15.16
N TRP A 86 -8.86 -4.11 -14.01
CA TRP A 86 -9.13 -2.69 -13.93
C TRP A 86 -7.94 -1.88 -14.45
N ARG A 87 -8.23 -0.94 -15.34
CA ARG A 87 -7.29 0.05 -15.89
C ARG A 87 -7.61 1.41 -15.32
N GLU A 88 -6.59 2.22 -15.11
CA GLU A 88 -6.77 3.60 -14.67
C GLU A 88 -6.82 4.52 -15.88
N ALA A 89 -7.83 5.39 -15.94
CA ALA A 89 -8.02 6.35 -17.02
C ALA A 89 -8.18 7.75 -16.48
N ILE A 90 -7.60 8.73 -17.17
CA ILE A 90 -7.72 10.14 -16.88
C ILE A 90 -9.02 10.64 -17.51
N VAL A 91 -9.89 11.19 -16.67
CA VAL A 91 -11.23 11.66 -17.05
C VAL A 91 -11.36 13.18 -17.06
N ALA A 92 -10.42 13.88 -16.39
CA ALA A 92 -10.31 15.33 -16.44
C ALA A 92 -8.93 15.79 -16.00
N ARG A 93 -8.53 16.99 -16.43
CA ARG A 93 -7.27 17.66 -16.03
C ARG A 93 -7.49 19.15 -15.84
N THR A 94 -6.73 19.74 -14.91
CA THR A 94 -6.54 21.18 -14.76
C THR A 94 -5.05 21.48 -14.66
N SER A 95 -4.68 22.75 -14.48
CA SER A 95 -3.28 23.14 -14.24
C SER A 95 -2.72 22.62 -12.90
N GLU A 96 -3.59 22.23 -11.96
CA GLU A 96 -3.19 21.85 -10.60
C GLU A 96 -3.61 20.43 -10.20
N ARG A 97 -4.46 19.77 -11.01
CA ARG A 97 -5.04 18.46 -10.68
C ARG A 97 -5.21 17.55 -11.91
N ILE A 98 -5.06 16.26 -11.69
CA ILE A 98 -5.46 15.20 -12.62
C ILE A 98 -6.50 14.33 -11.92
N TYR A 99 -7.59 14.02 -12.61
CA TYR A 99 -8.66 13.19 -12.09
C TYR A 99 -8.70 11.88 -12.85
N THR A 100 -8.70 10.77 -12.13
CA THR A 100 -8.77 9.44 -12.74
C THR A 100 -9.96 8.64 -12.22
N ARG A 101 -10.42 7.71 -13.04
CA ARG A 101 -11.35 6.64 -12.64
C ARG A 101 -10.85 5.34 -13.21
N ARG A 102 -11.06 4.25 -12.48
CA ARG A 102 -10.76 2.93 -13.00
C ARG A 102 -11.92 2.40 -13.81
N HIS A 103 -11.61 1.71 -14.89
CA HIS A 103 -12.59 1.03 -15.73
C HIS A 103 -12.12 -0.36 -16.12
N ARG A 104 -13.06 -1.22 -16.52
CA ARG A 104 -12.78 -2.55 -17.07
C ARG A 104 -13.82 -2.89 -18.13
N THR A 105 -13.41 -3.68 -19.11
CA THR A 105 -14.32 -4.19 -20.13
C THR A 105 -14.91 -5.52 -19.68
N VAL A 106 -16.23 -5.58 -19.50
CA VAL A 106 -16.98 -6.80 -19.17
C VAL A 106 -18.03 -7.02 -20.25
N ASN A 107 -17.99 -8.18 -20.93
CA ASN A 107 -18.92 -8.54 -22.00
C ASN A 107 -19.06 -7.45 -23.09
N GLY A 108 -17.95 -6.78 -23.43
CA GLY A 108 -17.91 -5.70 -24.43
C GLY A 108 -18.50 -4.36 -23.97
N ARG A 109 -18.78 -4.19 -22.66
CA ARG A 109 -19.22 -2.93 -22.06
C ARG A 109 -18.18 -2.43 -21.07
N GLU A 110 -18.00 -1.11 -21.02
CA GLU A 110 -17.14 -0.46 -20.03
C GLU A 110 -17.89 -0.31 -18.70
N GLU A 111 -17.37 -0.94 -17.67
CA GLU A 111 -17.75 -0.72 -16.29
C GLU A 111 -16.76 0.23 -15.63
N TRP A 112 -17.26 1.16 -14.83
CA TRP A 112 -16.45 2.19 -14.18
C TRP A 112 -16.61 2.12 -12.66
N GLU A 113 -15.55 2.36 -11.91
CA GLU A 113 -15.65 2.55 -10.46
C GLU A 113 -16.53 3.77 -10.15
N GLU A 114 -17.32 3.68 -9.08
CA GLU A 114 -18.22 4.76 -8.63
C GLU A 114 -17.47 5.97 -8.08
N THR A 115 -16.19 5.78 -7.72
CA THR A 115 -15.32 6.82 -7.17
C THR A 115 -14.21 7.19 -8.16
N CYS A 116 -13.54 8.30 -7.88
CA CYS A 116 -12.40 8.80 -8.62
C CYS A 116 -11.20 9.04 -7.67
N SER A 117 -10.02 9.12 -8.26
CA SER A 117 -8.81 9.59 -7.58
C SER A 117 -8.46 10.99 -8.07
N VAL A 118 -7.99 11.83 -7.15
CA VAL A 118 -7.55 13.20 -7.41
C VAL A 118 -6.05 13.28 -7.13
N TYR A 119 -5.27 13.53 -8.18
CA TYR A 119 -3.84 13.74 -8.09
C TYR A 119 -3.55 15.23 -8.12
N TYR A 120 -2.71 15.69 -7.20
CA TYR A 120 -2.33 17.11 -7.09
C TYR A 120 -0.92 17.33 -7.63
N ILE A 121 -0.63 18.57 -8.01
CA ILE A 121 0.71 18.94 -8.49
C ILE A 121 1.78 18.84 -7.39
N ALA A 122 1.43 19.08 -6.12
CA ALA A 122 2.39 19.21 -5.02
C ALA A 122 1.98 18.49 -3.73
N ASP A 123 0.98 17.59 -3.80
CA ASP A 123 0.44 16.85 -2.65
C ASP A 123 0.09 15.40 -3.03
N PRO A 124 0.12 14.44 -2.07
CA PRO A 124 -0.28 13.06 -2.31
C PRO A 124 -1.75 12.96 -2.77
N PRO A 125 -2.12 11.94 -3.57
CA PRO A 125 -3.45 11.84 -4.13
C PRO A 125 -4.51 11.58 -3.05
N THR A 126 -5.73 12.04 -3.31
CA THR A 126 -6.93 11.63 -2.57
C THR A 126 -7.67 10.58 -3.39
N VAL A 127 -7.86 9.38 -2.83
CA VAL A 127 -8.54 8.25 -3.50
C VAL A 127 -9.94 8.04 -2.94
N GLY A 128 -10.80 7.34 -3.69
CA GLY A 128 -12.15 6.99 -3.21
C GLY A 128 -13.11 8.18 -3.14
N VAL A 129 -12.91 9.21 -3.95
CA VAL A 129 -13.72 10.43 -3.92
C VAL A 129 -14.93 10.28 -4.85
N PRO A 130 -16.18 10.49 -4.38
CA PRO A 130 -17.33 10.56 -5.28
C PRO A 130 -17.14 11.68 -6.33
N PRO A 131 -17.33 11.43 -7.64
CA PRO A 131 -17.07 12.41 -8.70
C PRO A 131 -17.78 13.76 -8.47
N ALA A 132 -19.02 13.73 -8.01
CA ALA A 132 -19.79 14.94 -7.72
C ALA A 132 -19.14 15.86 -6.66
N LYS A 133 -18.37 15.32 -5.70
CA LYS A 133 -17.67 16.13 -4.69
C LYS A 133 -16.52 16.96 -5.27
N VAL A 134 -16.06 16.63 -6.47
CA VAL A 134 -14.98 17.32 -7.16
C VAL A 134 -15.44 18.00 -8.46
N GLY A 135 -16.76 18.15 -8.63
CA GLY A 135 -17.36 18.81 -9.79
C GLY A 135 -17.36 17.96 -11.07
N LEU A 136 -17.14 16.65 -10.96
CA LEU A 136 -17.24 15.73 -12.09
C LEU A 136 -18.62 15.06 -12.13
N PRO A 137 -19.13 14.69 -13.33
CA PRO A 137 -20.35 13.90 -13.43
C PRO A 137 -20.20 12.54 -12.74
N SER A 138 -21.24 12.09 -12.05
CA SER A 138 -21.31 10.73 -11.49
C SER A 138 -21.50 9.66 -12.57
N THR A 139 -21.98 10.05 -13.76
CA THR A 139 -22.14 9.14 -14.91
C THR A 139 -20.77 8.68 -15.42
N PRO A 140 -20.70 7.53 -16.14
CA PRO A 140 -19.50 7.15 -16.86
C PRO A 140 -19.01 8.28 -17.79
N PRO A 141 -17.68 8.49 -17.91
CA PRO A 141 -17.12 9.48 -18.82
C PRO A 141 -17.36 9.07 -20.28
N SER A 142 -17.55 10.05 -21.16
CA SER A 142 -17.67 9.83 -22.61
C SER A 142 -16.32 9.84 -23.33
N GLU A 143 -15.31 10.44 -22.72
CA GLU A 143 -13.95 10.58 -23.24
C GLU A 143 -12.96 10.35 -22.09
N TRP A 144 -11.84 9.67 -22.37
CA TRP A 144 -10.79 9.42 -21.40
C TRP A 144 -9.45 9.12 -22.09
N GLU A 145 -8.38 9.14 -21.29
CA GLU A 145 -7.03 8.76 -21.69
C GLU A 145 -6.51 7.66 -20.74
N ASP A 146 -6.20 6.48 -21.25
CA ASP A 146 -5.64 5.38 -20.45
C ASP A 146 -4.26 5.77 -19.90
N VAL A 147 -4.06 5.55 -18.60
CA VAL A 147 -2.80 5.86 -17.92
C VAL A 147 -1.75 4.82 -18.29
N CYS A 148 -0.64 5.27 -18.85
CA CYS A 148 0.54 4.45 -19.06
C CYS A 148 1.60 4.78 -18.00
N LYS A 149 1.86 3.81 -17.12
CA LYS A 149 2.94 3.90 -16.12
C LYS A 149 4.30 3.90 -16.82
N ARG A 150 5.25 4.68 -16.30
CA ARG A 150 6.62 4.78 -16.83
C ARG A 150 7.53 3.64 -16.35
N THR A 151 7.10 2.88 -15.34
CA THR A 151 7.80 1.66 -14.90
C THR A 151 6.97 0.41 -15.14
N THR A 152 7.68 -0.71 -15.28
CA THR A 152 7.12 -2.01 -15.68
C THR A 152 7.43 -3.11 -14.67
N TYR A 153 7.67 -2.77 -13.40
CA TYR A 153 7.94 -3.78 -12.38
C TYR A 153 6.73 -4.70 -12.23
N THR A 154 6.96 -6.01 -12.33
CA THR A 154 5.94 -7.04 -12.20
C THR A 154 6.31 -8.04 -11.11
N GLY A 155 5.31 -8.72 -10.53
CA GLY A 155 5.54 -9.74 -9.51
C GLY A 155 6.37 -9.22 -8.33
N VAL A 156 7.55 -9.81 -8.13
CA VAL A 156 8.48 -9.48 -7.03
C VAL A 156 9.64 -8.58 -7.46
N GLU A 157 9.67 -8.09 -8.70
CA GLU A 157 10.83 -7.39 -9.27
C GLU A 157 11.17 -6.09 -8.52
N ALA A 158 10.15 -5.29 -8.16
CA ALA A 158 10.35 -4.04 -7.41
C ALA A 158 10.95 -4.30 -6.02
N PHE A 159 10.58 -5.41 -5.36
CA PHE A 159 11.14 -5.77 -4.06
C PHE A 159 12.63 -6.06 -4.14
N HIS A 160 13.06 -6.88 -5.10
CA HIS A 160 14.48 -7.14 -5.29
C HIS A 160 15.25 -5.90 -5.77
N ALA A 161 14.63 -5.04 -6.57
CA ALA A 161 15.21 -3.76 -6.96
C ALA A 161 15.40 -2.83 -5.75
N ALA A 162 14.41 -2.74 -4.87
CA ALA A 162 14.49 -1.96 -3.64
C ALA A 162 15.55 -2.51 -2.68
N GLN A 163 15.65 -3.83 -2.51
CA GLN A 163 16.71 -4.44 -1.69
C GLN A 163 18.11 -4.08 -2.22
N ARG A 164 18.32 -4.18 -3.54
CA ARG A 164 19.61 -3.80 -4.17
C ARG A 164 19.89 -2.31 -4.04
N MET A 165 18.87 -1.47 -4.23
CA MET A 165 19.02 -0.02 -4.18
C MET A 165 19.26 0.47 -2.75
N MET A 166 18.58 -0.10 -1.76
CA MET A 166 18.77 0.21 -0.34
C MET A 166 20.14 -0.27 0.16
N GLY A 167 20.55 -1.49 -0.19
CA GLY A 167 21.83 -2.04 0.22
C GLY A 167 22.00 -2.06 1.74
N ASP A 168 23.07 -1.45 2.22
CA ASP A 168 23.41 -1.35 3.65
C ASP A 168 22.85 -0.10 4.35
N ASP A 169 22.21 0.80 3.60
CA ASP A 169 21.69 2.08 4.09
C ASP A 169 20.39 1.93 4.89
N GLY A 170 19.79 0.74 4.94
CA GLY A 170 18.55 0.50 5.67
C GLY A 170 17.97 -0.89 5.47
N VAL A 171 16.71 -1.04 5.90
CA VAL A 171 15.92 -2.27 5.76
C VAL A 171 14.77 -2.08 4.78
N VAL A 172 14.43 -3.14 4.06
CA VAL A 172 13.28 -3.20 3.16
C VAL A 172 12.27 -4.22 3.70
N ALA A 173 11.09 -3.73 4.05
CA ALA A 173 10.00 -4.53 4.57
C ALA A 173 9.07 -5.03 3.46
N LEU A 174 8.40 -6.14 3.75
CA LEU A 174 7.13 -6.48 3.09
C LEU A 174 6.00 -6.29 4.10
N SER A 175 4.90 -5.69 3.66
CA SER A 175 3.78 -5.33 4.52
C SER A 175 2.60 -6.28 4.37
N VAL A 176 2.05 -6.72 5.49
CA VAL A 176 0.74 -7.38 5.58
C VAL A 176 -0.19 -6.53 6.43
N HIS A 177 -1.51 -6.68 6.24
CA HIS A 177 -2.50 -6.02 7.08
C HIS A 177 -3.02 -6.98 8.17
N MET A 178 -3.98 -6.51 8.97
CA MET A 178 -4.79 -7.35 9.86
C MET A 178 -6.25 -7.29 9.44
N PRO A 179 -7.06 -8.33 9.71
CA PRO A 179 -8.50 -8.22 9.56
C PRO A 179 -9.07 -7.24 10.59
N GLY A 180 -10.17 -6.59 10.25
CA GLY A 180 -10.86 -5.68 11.14
C GLY A 180 -11.85 -4.76 10.44
N LEU A 181 -12.45 -3.86 11.21
CA LEU A 181 -13.37 -2.85 10.73
C LEU A 181 -12.59 -1.71 10.08
N ALA A 182 -13.09 -1.21 8.96
CA ALA A 182 -12.42 -0.19 8.15
C ALA A 182 -12.74 1.21 8.71
N VAL A 183 -11.72 1.91 9.20
CA VAL A 183 -11.90 3.25 9.82
C VAL A 183 -12.47 4.30 8.86
N TRP A 184 -12.23 4.14 7.55
CA TRP A 184 -12.78 5.01 6.49
C TRP A 184 -14.19 4.61 6.05
N ASN A 185 -14.74 3.51 6.57
CA ASN A 185 -16.07 3.04 6.24
C ASN A 185 -16.90 2.81 7.52
N PRO A 186 -17.67 3.81 7.98
CA PRO A 186 -18.56 3.68 9.14
C PRO A 186 -19.55 2.52 9.03
N ASP A 187 -19.96 2.14 7.82
CA ASP A 187 -20.90 1.02 7.60
C ASP A 187 -20.32 -0.31 8.08
N SER A 188 -18.99 -0.46 8.06
CA SER A 188 -18.34 -1.66 8.63
C SER A 188 -18.55 -1.79 10.15
N ILE A 189 -18.71 -0.66 10.86
CA ILE A 189 -18.98 -0.63 12.29
C ILE A 189 -20.42 -1.06 12.55
N TYR A 190 -21.38 -0.49 11.81
CA TYR A 190 -22.79 -0.87 11.94
C TYR A 190 -23.00 -2.36 11.60
N GLU A 191 -22.39 -2.82 10.51
CA GLU A 191 -22.50 -4.23 10.09
C GLU A 191 -21.94 -5.21 11.13
N TYR A 192 -20.88 -4.84 11.86
CA TYR A 192 -20.37 -5.70 12.93
C TYR A 192 -21.41 -5.94 14.03
N TYR A 193 -22.26 -4.95 14.34
CA TYR A 193 -23.32 -5.10 15.33
C TYR A 193 -24.59 -5.71 14.75
N ASP A 194 -24.93 -5.40 13.50
CA ASP A 194 -26.18 -5.82 12.86
C ASP A 194 -26.08 -7.20 12.18
N ASN A 195 -24.88 -7.58 11.73
CA ASN A 195 -24.59 -8.81 10.98
C ASN A 195 -23.20 -9.38 11.31
N ARG A 196 -22.96 -9.59 12.62
CA ARG A 196 -21.67 -10.02 13.17
C ARG A 196 -21.10 -11.28 12.52
N ASP A 197 -21.94 -12.28 12.24
CA ASP A 197 -21.49 -13.56 11.67
C ASP A 197 -20.85 -13.40 10.28
N ALA A 198 -21.42 -12.52 9.45
CA ALA A 198 -20.83 -12.20 8.15
C ALA A 198 -19.47 -11.52 8.30
N VAL A 199 -19.33 -10.59 9.26
CA VAL A 199 -18.06 -9.93 9.55
C VAL A 199 -17.02 -10.94 10.04
N LEU A 200 -17.40 -11.87 10.90
CA LEU A 200 -16.51 -12.92 11.40
C LEU A 200 -16.04 -13.86 10.28
N GLU A 201 -16.92 -14.22 9.35
CA GLU A 201 -16.52 -15.05 8.21
C GLU A 201 -15.55 -14.32 7.28
N ARG A 202 -15.80 -13.03 7.00
CA ARG A 202 -14.84 -12.21 6.24
C ARG A 202 -13.49 -12.11 6.95
N ALA A 203 -13.48 -11.89 8.26
CA ALA A 203 -12.25 -11.83 9.04
C ALA A 203 -11.47 -13.16 9.01
N ARG A 204 -12.18 -14.31 9.05
CA ARG A 204 -11.57 -15.64 8.89
C ARG A 204 -10.97 -15.83 7.50
N GLU A 205 -11.63 -15.34 6.46
CA GLU A 205 -11.10 -15.44 5.10
C GLU A 205 -9.88 -14.54 4.88
N GLU A 206 -9.96 -13.29 5.33
CA GLU A 206 -8.80 -12.37 5.32
C GLU A 206 -7.62 -12.94 6.10
N HIS A 207 -7.87 -13.57 7.26
CA HIS A 207 -6.85 -14.27 8.02
C HIS A 207 -6.14 -15.33 7.16
N ARG A 208 -6.88 -16.19 6.44
CA ARG A 208 -6.27 -17.23 5.57
C ARG A 208 -5.42 -16.61 4.47
N LEU A 209 -5.91 -15.54 3.84
CA LEU A 209 -5.18 -14.83 2.78
C LEU A 209 -3.89 -14.18 3.31
N ILE A 210 -3.97 -13.53 4.47
CA ILE A 210 -2.81 -12.91 5.12
C ILE A 210 -1.76 -13.96 5.47
N LEU A 211 -2.16 -15.12 6.02
CA LEU A 211 -1.22 -16.19 6.36
C LEU A 211 -0.57 -16.82 5.14
N ARG A 212 -1.33 -17.02 4.05
CA ARG A 212 -0.77 -17.45 2.77
C ARG A 212 0.29 -16.47 2.29
N ARG A 213 -0.08 -15.19 2.18
CA ARG A 213 0.83 -14.14 1.68
C ARG A 213 2.05 -13.96 2.58
N THR A 214 1.89 -14.08 3.90
CA THR A 214 3.02 -14.06 4.85
C THR A 214 4.02 -15.17 4.56
N LYS A 215 3.55 -16.41 4.31
CA LYS A 215 4.43 -17.54 3.98
C LYS A 215 5.18 -17.30 2.67
N GLU A 216 4.49 -16.85 1.63
CA GLU A 216 5.11 -16.50 0.34
C GLU A 216 6.13 -15.37 0.50
N TYR A 217 5.84 -14.34 1.31
CA TYR A 217 6.79 -13.28 1.61
C TYR A 217 8.03 -13.79 2.34
N LEU A 218 7.89 -14.73 3.28
CA LEU A 218 9.05 -15.30 3.99
C LEU A 218 9.99 -16.07 3.04
N GLU A 219 9.48 -16.67 1.96
CA GLU A 219 10.31 -17.31 0.92
C GLU A 219 11.22 -16.29 0.20
N LEU A 220 10.78 -15.03 0.11
CA LEU A 220 11.56 -13.92 -0.47
C LEU A 220 12.64 -13.37 0.47
N LYS A 221 12.68 -13.82 1.73
CA LYS A 221 13.65 -13.41 2.76
C LYS A 221 13.75 -11.88 2.94
N PRO A 222 12.65 -11.19 3.28
CA PRO A 222 12.67 -9.78 3.60
C PRO A 222 13.45 -9.50 4.88
N ASP A 223 13.87 -8.24 5.05
CA ASP A 223 14.57 -7.82 6.27
C ASP A 223 13.63 -7.85 7.48
N LEU A 224 12.34 -7.55 7.24
CA LEU A 224 11.27 -7.64 8.20
C LEU A 224 9.92 -7.80 7.49
N ILE A 225 8.95 -8.35 8.23
CA ILE A 225 7.53 -8.24 7.90
C ILE A 225 6.94 -7.10 8.73
N LEU A 226 6.37 -6.10 8.07
CA LEU A 226 5.63 -5.03 8.73
C LEU A 226 4.14 -5.40 8.77
N ILE A 227 3.51 -5.23 9.93
CA ILE A 227 2.06 -5.33 10.07
C ILE A 227 1.50 -3.91 10.03
N GLY A 228 1.02 -3.49 8.86
CA GLY A 228 0.47 -2.16 8.63
C GLY A 228 -0.98 -2.06 9.09
N ALA A 229 -1.28 -1.08 9.94
CA ALA A 229 -2.59 -0.95 10.59
C ALA A 229 -2.91 0.51 10.97
N SER A 230 -2.70 1.46 10.05
CA SER A 230 -2.95 2.89 10.32
C SER A 230 -4.42 3.12 10.70
N GLY A 231 -4.65 3.82 11.82
CA GLY A 231 -5.99 4.09 12.35
C GLY A 231 -6.77 2.87 12.84
N HIS A 232 -6.18 1.67 12.84
CA HIS A 232 -6.89 0.40 13.07
C HIS A 232 -7.65 0.37 14.40
N MET A 233 -7.00 0.84 15.48
CA MET A 233 -7.59 0.85 16.83
C MET A 233 -8.75 1.83 16.99
N LEU A 234 -8.93 2.79 16.07
CA LEU A 234 -10.06 3.73 16.12
C LEU A 234 -11.39 3.04 15.82
N ALA A 235 -11.40 2.14 14.84
CA ALA A 235 -12.58 1.34 14.47
C ALA A 235 -12.60 -0.04 15.16
N ASN A 236 -11.46 -0.49 15.69
CA ASN A 236 -11.33 -1.79 16.34
C ASN A 236 -10.90 -1.60 17.81
N PRO A 237 -11.80 -1.13 18.69
CA PRO A 237 -11.53 -1.10 20.12
C PRO A 237 -11.23 -2.51 20.64
N GLU A 238 -10.64 -2.58 21.83
CA GLU A 238 -10.04 -3.80 22.37
C GLU A 238 -10.90 -5.09 22.23
N PRO A 239 -12.22 -5.10 22.51
CA PRO A 239 -13.02 -6.31 22.34
C PRO A 239 -13.11 -6.78 20.89
N ILE A 240 -13.28 -5.85 19.96
CA ILE A 240 -13.36 -6.12 18.51
C ILE A 240 -11.99 -6.55 17.99
N PHE A 241 -10.92 -5.88 18.41
CA PHE A 241 -9.56 -6.24 18.03
C PHE A 241 -9.20 -7.67 18.45
N ARG A 242 -9.57 -8.06 19.68
CA ARG A 242 -9.32 -9.42 20.17
C ARG A 242 -10.02 -10.50 19.34
N GLU A 243 -11.19 -10.18 18.82
CA GLU A 243 -12.00 -11.11 18.05
C GLU A 243 -11.54 -11.18 16.58
N LEU A 244 -11.38 -10.03 15.93
CA LEU A 244 -11.13 -9.96 14.49
C LEU A 244 -9.64 -10.01 14.12
N SER A 245 -8.79 -9.34 14.89
CA SER A 245 -7.41 -9.03 14.47
C SER A 245 -6.35 -9.85 15.22
N LEU A 246 -6.53 -10.04 16.53
CA LEU A 246 -5.53 -10.67 17.41
C LEU A 246 -5.15 -12.10 16.99
N PRO A 247 -6.08 -12.97 16.51
CA PRO A 247 -5.71 -14.30 16.01
C PRO A 247 -4.66 -14.22 14.90
N THR A 248 -4.91 -13.38 13.89
CA THR A 248 -3.98 -13.17 12.77
C THR A 248 -2.65 -12.58 13.24
N LEU A 249 -2.68 -11.58 14.13
CA LEU A 249 -1.45 -10.98 14.68
C LEU A 249 -0.56 -12.03 15.35
N LYS A 250 -1.14 -12.93 16.17
CA LYS A 250 -0.40 -14.00 16.84
C LYS A 250 0.22 -14.99 15.87
N GLU A 251 -0.49 -15.34 14.81
CA GLU A 251 0.01 -16.32 13.82
C GLU A 251 1.04 -15.71 12.88
N VAL A 252 0.84 -14.49 12.39
CA VAL A 252 1.87 -13.79 11.59
C VAL A 252 3.17 -13.63 12.38
N THR A 253 3.08 -13.20 13.64
CA THR A 253 4.26 -13.04 14.50
C THR A 253 4.92 -14.35 14.89
N SER A 254 4.18 -15.48 14.93
CA SER A 254 4.78 -16.80 15.18
C SER A 254 5.55 -17.33 13.96
N LEU A 255 5.11 -17.01 12.74
CA LEU A 255 5.79 -17.35 11.49
C LEU A 255 7.09 -16.56 11.28
N CYS A 256 7.20 -15.36 11.84
CA CYS A 256 8.33 -14.44 11.63
C CYS A 256 9.43 -14.52 12.71
N ARG A 257 9.47 -15.59 13.50
CA ARG A 257 10.46 -15.77 14.57
C ARG A 257 11.84 -16.18 14.04
#